data_AF-A0A0L0CWY5-F1
#
_entry.id   AF-A0A0L0CWY5-F1
#
_cell.length_a   1.000
_cell.length_b   1.000
_cell.length_c   1.000
_cell.angle_alpha   90.00
_cell.angle_beta   90.00
_cell.angle_gamma   90.00
#
_symmetry.space_group_name_H-M   'P 1'
#
loop_
_entity.id
_entity.type
_entity.pdbx_description
1 polymer ?
#
loop_
_entity_poly.entity_id
_entity_poly.type
_entity_poly.pdbx_seq_one_letter_code
_entity_poly.pdbx_strand_id
1 'polypeptide(L)'
;VHDDYIDTFGDSKKTGKVGSDIQNNKLTWPLIKAFELCSQPEKEDIIRNYGKDNVTCIKFINDIYEHYNIRDHYVEYEKKQKMKILEAINQLHHEGIEYVLKYVMDILFTGA
;
A
#
# COMPACT_ATOMS: atom_id res chain seq x y z
N VAL A 1 0.13 2.56 -4.63
CA VAL A 1 -0.17 1.32 -3.87
C VAL A 1 1.04 0.76 -3.15
N HIS A 2 2.08 0.24 -3.81
CA HIS A 2 3.30 -0.20 -3.09
C HIS A 2 3.93 0.96 -2.32
N ASP A 3 4.08 2.14 -2.94
CA ASP A 3 4.59 3.34 -2.25
C ASP A 3 3.72 3.72 -1.03
N ASP A 4 2.38 3.76 -1.18
CA ASP A 4 1.44 4.00 -0.07
C ASP A 4 1.61 2.99 1.09
N TYR A 5 1.82 1.71 0.75
CA TYR A 5 2.09 0.65 1.71
C TYR A 5 3.43 0.88 2.42
N ILE A 6 4.48 1.24 1.70
CA ILE A 6 5.80 1.52 2.27
C ILE A 6 5.78 2.80 3.11
N ASP A 7 5.03 3.82 2.72
CA ASP A 7 4.87 5.04 3.52
C ASP A 7 4.19 4.73 4.85
N THR A 8 3.18 3.85 4.85
CA THR A 8 2.41 3.51 6.06
C THR A 8 3.09 2.46 6.95
N PHE A 9 3.65 1.40 6.37
CA PHE A 9 4.13 0.21 7.10
C PHE A 9 5.63 -0.04 6.94
N GLY A 10 6.32 0.73 6.09
CA GLY A 10 7.73 0.58 5.84
C GLY A 10 8.58 0.95 7.05
N ASP A 11 9.71 0.26 7.21
CA ASP A 11 10.68 0.61 8.23
C ASP A 11 11.41 1.89 7.82
N SER A 12 11.21 2.97 8.59
CA SER A 12 11.89 4.25 8.42
C SER A 12 13.41 4.16 8.24
N LYS A 13 14.06 3.13 8.84
CA LYS A 13 15.50 2.89 8.69
C LYS A 13 15.87 2.38 7.29
N LYS A 14 14.96 1.66 6.63
CA LYS A 14 15.14 1.14 5.27
C LYS A 14 14.70 2.15 4.23
N THR A 15 13.62 2.89 4.49
CA THR A 15 13.06 3.86 3.55
C THR A 15 13.77 5.22 3.59
N GLY A 16 14.49 5.52 4.67
CA GLY A 16 15.13 6.81 4.89
C GLY A 16 14.16 7.97 5.17
N LYS A 17 12.86 7.69 5.27
CA LYS A 17 11.80 8.67 5.55
C LYS A 17 10.80 8.11 6.57
N VAL A 18 10.29 8.99 7.43
CA VAL A 18 9.12 8.67 8.26
C VAL A 18 7.88 8.85 7.41
N GLY A 19 7.00 7.85 7.42
CA GLY A 19 5.70 7.91 6.76
C GLY A 19 4.90 9.15 7.15
N SER A 20 4.24 9.77 6.17
CA SER A 20 3.50 11.01 6.41
C SER A 20 2.14 11.12 5.74
N ASP A 21 1.71 10.08 5.02
CA ASP A 21 0.48 10.14 4.24
C ASP A 21 -0.79 10.38 5.08
N ILE A 22 -0.84 9.85 6.30
CA ILE A 22 -2.00 9.99 7.21
C ILE A 22 -2.20 11.46 7.60
N GLN A 23 -1.19 12.11 8.16
CA GLN A 23 -1.28 13.50 8.59
C GLN A 23 -1.35 14.49 7.42
N ASN A 24 -0.83 14.11 6.26
CA ASN A 24 -0.94 14.91 5.03
C ASN A 24 -2.29 14.75 4.31
N ASN A 25 -3.24 14.03 4.92
CA ASN A 25 -4.59 13.82 4.40
C ASN A 25 -4.59 13.24 2.97
N LYS A 26 -3.63 12.36 2.67
CA LYS A 26 -3.55 11.76 1.34
C LYS A 26 -4.59 10.65 1.19
N LEU A 27 -5.22 10.60 0.02
CA LEU A 27 -6.04 9.47 -0.39
C LEU A 27 -5.11 8.31 -0.79
N THR A 28 -4.94 7.35 0.12
CA THR A 28 -4.02 6.23 -0.05
C THR A 28 -4.75 4.90 -0.17
N TRP A 29 -4.07 3.90 -0.72
CA TRP A 29 -4.60 2.54 -0.82
C TRP A 29 -4.95 1.92 0.56
N PRO A 30 -4.12 2.02 1.62
CA PRO A 30 -4.49 1.56 2.96
C PRO A 30 -5.77 2.21 3.49
N LEU A 31 -5.96 3.51 3.26
CA LEU A 31 -7.17 4.24 3.67
C LEU A 31 -8.41 3.68 2.97
N ILE A 32 -8.36 3.57 1.64
CA ILE A 32 -9.49 3.06 0.84
C ILE A 32 -9.82 1.62 1.29
N LYS A 33 -8.81 0.77 1.44
CA LYS A 33 -9.01 -0.62 1.84
C LYS A 33 -9.63 -0.73 3.25
N ALA A 34 -9.19 0.09 4.20
CA ALA A 34 -9.81 0.15 5.52
C ALA A 34 -11.28 0.59 5.45
N PHE A 35 -11.59 1.62 4.66
CA PHE A 35 -12.97 2.09 4.44
C PHE A 35 -13.89 1.06 3.78
N GLU A 36 -13.36 0.17 2.95
CA GLU A 36 -14.14 -0.94 2.37
C GLU A 36 -14.52 -2.00 3.42
N LEU A 37 -13.68 -2.18 4.45
CA LEU A 37 -13.80 -3.26 5.43
C LEU A 37 -14.50 -2.83 6.73
N CYS A 38 -14.35 -1.57 7.14
CA CYS A 38 -14.79 -1.13 8.45
C CYS A 38 -16.30 -0.87 8.56
N SER A 39 -16.79 -0.89 9.80
CA SER A 39 -18.18 -0.57 10.11
C SER A 39 -18.47 0.92 9.95
N GLN A 40 -19.76 1.29 9.88
CA GLN A 40 -20.15 2.70 9.74
C GLN A 40 -19.64 3.60 10.89
N PRO A 41 -19.69 3.19 12.17
CA PRO A 41 -19.09 3.97 13.27
C PRO A 41 -17.58 4.20 13.09
N GLU A 42 -16.84 3.16 12.70
CA GLU A 42 -15.39 3.29 12.49
C GLU A 42 -15.06 4.19 11.28
N LYS A 43 -15.90 4.22 10.24
CA LYS A 43 -15.75 5.19 9.14
C LYS A 43 -15.80 6.61 9.66
N GLU A 44 -16.74 6.92 10.55
CA GLU A 44 -16.83 8.24 11.16
C GLU A 44 -15.61 8.54 12.03
N ASP A 45 -15.11 7.55 12.78
CA ASP A 45 -13.87 7.71 13.55
C ASP A 45 -12.65 7.96 12.66
N ILE A 46 -12.54 7.25 11.53
CA ILE A 46 -11.49 7.51 10.54
C ILE A 46 -11.60 8.94 10.02
N ILE A 47 -12.80 9.40 9.62
CA ILE A 47 -13.02 10.79 9.16
C ILE A 47 -12.60 11.80 10.23
N ARG A 48 -12.87 11.52 11.52
CA ARG A 48 -12.50 12.40 12.63
C ARG A 48 -11.00 12.46 12.88
N ASN A 49 -10.23 11.41 12.55
CA ASN A 49 -8.82 11.29 12.93
C ASN A 49 -7.85 11.46 11.75
N TYR A 50 -8.25 11.11 10.52
CA TYR A 50 -7.39 11.19 9.35
C TYR A 50 -7.07 12.64 8.97
N GLY A 51 -5.88 12.90 8.40
CA GLY A 51 -5.48 14.24 7.98
C GLY A 51 -5.09 15.19 9.12
N LYS A 52 -4.81 14.66 10.32
CA LYS A 52 -4.39 15.43 11.48
C LYS A 52 -2.94 15.13 11.85
N ASP A 53 -2.12 16.16 11.95
CA ASP A 53 -0.77 16.06 12.50
C ASP A 53 -0.81 16.00 14.03
N ASN A 54 -1.35 14.90 14.53
CA ASN A 54 -1.48 14.60 15.94
C ASN A 54 -1.17 13.12 16.17
N VAL A 55 -0.22 12.85 17.06
CA VAL A 55 0.27 11.49 17.34
C VAL A 55 -0.85 10.53 17.75
N THR A 56 -1.85 10.98 18.50
CA THR A 56 -2.98 10.13 18.93
C THR A 56 -3.92 9.80 17.78
N CYS A 57 -4.17 10.76 16.89
CA CYS A 57 -4.97 10.55 15.68
C CYS A 57 -4.26 9.60 14.70
N ILE A 58 -2.96 9.80 14.47
CA ILE A 58 -2.15 8.93 13.61
C ILE A 58 -2.11 7.51 14.17
N LYS A 59 -1.89 7.37 15.48
CA LYS A 59 -1.92 6.06 16.15
C LYS A 59 -3.27 5.38 15.98
N PHE A 60 -4.38 6.10 16.16
CA PHE A 60 -5.72 5.53 15.95
C PHE A 60 -5.90 4.95 14.55
N ILE A 61 -5.48 5.69 13.51
CA ILE A 61 -5.54 5.22 12.12
C ILE A 61 -4.67 3.97 11.92
N ASN A 62 -3.46 3.95 12.49
CA ASN A 62 -2.59 2.78 12.42
C ASN A 62 -3.19 1.55 13.14
N ASP A 63 -3.85 1.76 14.29
CA ASP A 63 -4.52 0.69 15.03
C ASP A 63 -5.70 0.12 14.23
N ILE A 64 -6.45 0.97 13.51
CA ILE A 64 -7.48 0.52 12.54
C ILE A 64 -6.85 -0.32 11.42
N TYR A 65 -5.73 0.11 10.85
CA TYR A 65 -5.06 -0.66 9.80
C TYR A 65 -4.55 -2.01 10.27
N GLU A 66 -4.08 -2.10 11.51
CA GLU A 66 -3.67 -3.37 12.10
C GLU A 66 -4.90 -4.25 12.40
N HIS A 67 -5.97 -3.69 12.96
CA HIS A 67 -7.21 -4.42 13.27
C HIS A 67 -7.82 -5.10 12.03
N TYR A 68 -7.80 -4.40 10.89
CA TYR A 68 -8.31 -4.91 9.62
C TYR A 68 -7.27 -5.67 8.79
N ASN A 69 -6.09 -6.00 9.36
CA ASN A 69 -5.01 -6.73 8.69
C ASN A 69 -4.68 -6.19 7.29
N ILE A 70 -4.57 -4.86 7.16
CA ILE A 70 -4.37 -4.19 5.85
C ILE A 70 -3.07 -4.65 5.17
N ARG A 71 -2.07 -5.10 5.94
CA ARG A 71 -0.84 -5.71 5.41
C ARG A 71 -1.11 -6.99 4.62
N ASP A 72 -1.98 -7.87 5.13
CA ASP A 72 -2.30 -9.13 4.46
C ASP A 72 -3.08 -8.87 3.17
N HIS A 73 -4.02 -7.92 3.21
CA HIS A 73 -4.70 -7.46 2.00
C HIS A 73 -3.73 -6.91 0.95
N TYR A 74 -2.65 -6.24 1.37
CA TYR A 74 -1.62 -5.76 0.46
C TYR A 74 -0.84 -6.92 -0.17
N VAL A 75 -0.41 -7.90 0.63
CA VAL A 75 0.30 -9.10 0.12
C VAL A 75 -0.55 -9.85 -0.91
N GLU A 76 -1.85 -10.02 -0.66
CA GLU A 76 -2.76 -10.63 -1.61
C GLU A 76 -2.92 -9.80 -2.90
N TYR A 77 -3.06 -8.47 -2.74
CA TYR A 77 -3.14 -7.54 -3.86
C TYR A 77 -1.89 -7.60 -4.72
N GLU A 78 -0.71 -7.49 -4.12
CA GLU A 78 0.59 -7.51 -4.77
C GLU A 78 0.77 -8.81 -5.58
N LYS A 79 0.51 -9.96 -4.96
CA LYS A 79 0.55 -11.26 -5.63
C LYS A 79 -0.38 -11.31 -6.84
N LYS A 80 -1.63 -10.87 -6.70
CA LYS A 80 -2.61 -10.83 -7.80
C LYS A 80 -2.17 -9.89 -8.92
N GLN A 81 -1.64 -8.71 -8.61
CA GLN A 81 -1.19 -7.78 -9.63
C GLN A 81 0.06 -8.28 -10.35
N LYS A 82 1.03 -8.86 -9.62
CA LYS A 82 2.23 -9.45 -10.22
C LYS A 82 1.87 -10.55 -11.23
N MET A 83 0.93 -11.43 -10.88
CA MET A 83 0.44 -12.47 -11.79
C MET A 83 -0.21 -11.87 -13.05
N LYS A 84 -1.11 -10.91 -12.88
CA LYS A 84 -1.79 -10.24 -14.02
C LYS A 84 -0.79 -9.55 -14.96
N ILE A 85 0.20 -8.85 -14.40
CA ILE A 85 1.23 -8.16 -15.18
C ILE A 85 2.09 -9.18 -15.94
N LEU A 86 2.52 -10.27 -15.28
CA LEU A 86 3.27 -11.35 -15.92
C LEU A 86 2.50 -12.00 -17.07
N GLU A 87 1.21 -12.29 -16.87
CA GLU A 87 0.34 -12.82 -17.91
C GLU A 87 0.26 -11.87 -19.12
N ALA A 88 0.08 -10.57 -18.87
CA ALA A 88 0.05 -9.57 -19.94
C ALA A 88 1.40 -9.45 -20.67
N ILE A 89 2.53 -9.51 -19.96
CA ILE A 89 3.87 -9.49 -20.56
C ILE A 89 4.05 -10.69 -21.50
N ASN A 90 3.69 -11.89 -21.06
CA ASN A 90 3.83 -13.12 -21.85
C ASN A 90 2.97 -13.12 -23.14
N GLN A 91 2.02 -12.20 -23.28
CA GLN A 91 1.19 -12.04 -24.47
C GLN A 91 1.75 -11.02 -25.47
N LEU A 92 2.90 -10.39 -25.20
CA LEU A 92 3.50 -9.41 -26.10
C LEU A 92 4.14 -10.04 -27.35
N HIS A 93 4.49 -11.32 -27.30
CA HIS A 93 5.13 -12.06 -28.39
C HIS A 93 6.41 -11.39 -28.90
N HIS A 94 7.16 -10.74 -28.00
CA HIS A 94 8.42 -10.07 -28.31
C HIS A 94 9.43 -10.32 -27.19
N GLU A 95 10.26 -11.34 -27.38
CA GLU A 95 11.21 -11.86 -26.38
C GLU A 95 12.05 -10.77 -25.69
N GLY A 96 12.64 -9.85 -26.47
CA GLY A 96 13.47 -8.77 -25.90
C GLY A 96 12.72 -7.82 -24.97
N ILE A 97 11.46 -7.47 -25.30
CA ILE A 97 10.63 -6.59 -24.48
C ILE A 97 10.15 -7.35 -23.25
N GLU A 98 9.74 -8.60 -23.42
CA GLU A 98 9.34 -9.45 -22.30
C GLU A 98 10.45 -9.60 -21.27
N TYR A 99 11.69 -9.82 -21.71
CA TYR A 99 12.86 -9.90 -20.85
C TYR A 99 13.03 -8.62 -20.02
N VAL A 100 13.02 -7.45 -20.67
CA VAL A 100 13.19 -6.15 -19.99
C VAL A 100 12.07 -5.93 -18.97
N LEU A 101 10.81 -6.20 -19.33
CA LEU A 101 9.68 -5.97 -18.43
C LEU A 101 9.68 -6.93 -17.23
N LYS A 102 10.04 -8.21 -17.44
CA LYS A 102 10.23 -9.19 -16.36
C LYS A 102 11.34 -8.74 -15.40
N TYR A 103 12.46 -8.25 -15.93
CA TYR A 103 13.57 -7.73 -15.14
C TYR A 103 13.19 -6.49 -14.31
N VAL A 104 12.54 -5.50 -14.94
CA VAL A 104 12.04 -4.30 -14.25
C VAL A 104 11.07 -4.67 -13.13
N MET A 105 10.19 -5.63 -13.38
CA MET A 105 9.23 -6.10 -12.40
C MET A 105 9.93 -6.71 -11.17
N ASP A 106 10.95 -7.54 -11.36
CA ASP A 106 11.68 -8.11 -10.21
C ASP A 106 12.41 -7.04 -9.40
N ILE A 107 13.08 -6.07 -10.04
CA ILE A 107 13.74 -4.96 -9.32
C ILE A 107 12.75 -4.14 -8.49
N LEU A 108 11.57 -3.85 -9.04
CA LEU A 108 10.54 -3.06 -8.34
C LEU A 108 10.05 -3.74 -7.05
N PHE A 109 10.03 -5.07 -7.00
CA PHE A 109 9.48 -5.81 -5.86
C PHE A 109 10.53 -6.31 -4.86
N THR A 110 11.78 -6.52 -5.27
CA THR A 110 12.83 -6.93 -4.33
C THR A 110 13.52 -5.75 -3.68
N GLY A 111 13.53 -4.58 -4.34
CA GLY A 111 14.48 -3.52 -4.03
C GLY A 111 15.90 -4.01 -4.31
N ALA A 112 16.67 -3.30 -5.13
CA ALA A 112 18.09 -3.62 -5.29
C ALA A 112 18.85 -3.42 -3.96
#